data_AF-A0A8S3SP05-F1
#
_entry.id   AF-A0A8S3SP05-F1
#
_cell.length_a   1.000
_cell.length_b   1.000
_cell.length_c   1.000
_cell.angle_alpha   90.00
_cell.angle_beta   90.00
_cell.angle_gamma   90.00
#
_symmetry.space_group_name_H-M   'P 1'
#
loop_
_entity.id
_entity.type
_entity.pdbx_description
1 polymer ?
#
loop_
_entity_poly.entity_id
_entity_poly.type
_entity_poly.pdbx_seq_one_letter_code
_entity_poly.pdbx_strand_id
1 'polypeptide(L)'
;MLGTKAATAIGPESWRNSTLKGIKLSNTIVNKSDKSCDVGRSLDPLPHLRDTVSQLSNDEIHRYTREVRAVVAKLRESLLETNEEIKSLTRGREAIEKALEHTRKDIRLNKDSQEVRMSRPPREKGHDGADDLLNAEKAHLINCKKALEAQLRSVQQQLLVLDAARKRLFGVLQERSRVLDLLNHSLSSITNVNSAMSNMSSSGMRRSKSVQDGRYSRMNYSNLPDPLGPFTPEADQALADADDARARSAYLRRELREAIDRTDKLQKAAHKSVNDGLTQKLSETVTLKQHLGVSFGENRHGMHRAQRWYDATDKARSYTLGPVASSDLSTRERLDRPMVKVFQRHPGTQLPEAQEIIRGGDGLLQSLTATSRNIGLLRLTQLKLRNDIKSKSAAAGIDGSIIRMRRSKSNHRWTLGEAF
;
A
#
# COMPACT_ATOMS: atom_id res chain seq x y z
N MET A 1 31.64 101.28 40.37
CA MET A 1 31.69 102.72 40.65
C MET A 1 30.66 103.05 41.72
N LEU A 2 31.08 103.78 42.77
CA LEU A 2 30.31 104.72 43.60
C LEU A 2 28.93 104.21 44.10
N GLY A 3 28.73 103.83 45.35
CA GLY A 3 29.06 104.58 46.56
C GLY A 3 27.78 104.68 47.41
N THR A 4 27.38 103.59 48.05
CA THR A 4 26.29 103.60 49.04
C THR A 4 26.89 103.90 50.42
N LYS A 5 26.72 105.14 50.87
CA LYS A 5 27.07 105.62 52.21
C LYS A 5 26.46 104.68 53.26
N ALA A 6 27.30 104.08 54.10
CA ALA A 6 26.84 103.44 55.32
C ALA A 6 26.25 104.52 56.23
N ALA A 7 24.96 104.42 56.52
CA ALA A 7 24.26 105.31 57.45
C ALA A 7 25.04 105.43 58.76
N THR A 8 25.27 106.67 59.20
CA THR A 8 25.84 107.04 60.50
C THR A 8 24.94 106.45 61.61
N ALA A 9 25.43 105.40 62.27
CA ALA A 9 24.69 104.66 63.29
C ALA A 9 24.74 105.39 64.64
N ILE A 10 23.56 105.70 65.20
CA ILE A 10 23.38 106.48 66.44
C ILE A 10 23.42 105.59 67.72
N GLY A 11 23.51 104.26 67.59
CA GLY A 11 23.51 103.30 68.71
C GLY A 11 24.88 102.65 69.01
N PRO A 12 25.06 102.02 70.20
CA PRO A 12 26.33 101.42 70.63
C PRO A 12 26.84 100.35 69.66
N GLU A 13 28.10 100.46 69.23
CA GLU A 13 28.73 99.57 68.24
C GLU A 13 28.73 98.10 68.64
N SER A 14 28.82 97.80 69.95
CA SER A 14 28.76 96.44 70.48
C SER A 14 27.42 95.77 70.15
N TRP A 15 26.32 96.52 70.21
CA TRP A 15 24.99 96.03 69.86
C TRP A 15 24.88 95.82 68.35
N ARG A 16 25.26 96.80 67.52
CA ARG A 16 25.25 96.67 66.05
C ARG A 16 26.07 95.47 65.56
N ASN A 17 27.27 95.27 66.11
CA ASN A 17 28.14 94.15 65.74
C ASN A 17 27.58 92.80 66.21
N SER A 18 26.93 92.76 67.38
CA SER A 18 26.19 91.58 67.85
C SER A 18 25.00 91.26 66.93
N THR A 19 24.20 92.26 66.56
CA THR A 19 23.08 92.11 65.63
C THR A 19 23.53 91.67 64.24
N LEU A 20 24.61 92.26 63.70
CA LEU A 20 25.18 91.86 62.40
C LEU A 20 25.75 90.43 62.43
N LYS A 21 26.37 90.01 63.55
CA LYS A 21 26.78 88.61 63.76
C LYS A 21 25.56 87.68 63.83
N GLY A 22 24.50 88.08 64.52
CA GLY A 22 23.23 87.36 64.56
C GLY A 22 22.57 87.23 63.19
N ILE A 23 22.57 88.30 62.38
CA ILE A 23 22.05 88.30 61.00
C ILE A 23 22.89 87.39 60.10
N LYS A 24 24.23 87.45 60.18
CA LYS A 24 25.11 86.55 59.41
C LYS A 24 24.92 85.09 59.80
N LEU A 25 24.78 84.80 61.09
CA LEU A 25 24.49 83.46 61.59
C LEU A 25 23.14 82.98 61.07
N SER A 26 22.10 83.81 61.15
CA SER A 26 20.76 83.53 60.61
C SER A 26 20.80 83.23 59.11
N ASN A 27 21.45 84.07 58.30
CA ASN A 27 21.61 83.84 56.86
C ASN A 27 22.38 82.55 56.54
N THR A 28 23.36 82.20 57.38
CA THR A 28 24.11 80.94 57.22
C THR A 28 23.24 79.72 57.55
N ILE A 29 22.38 79.83 58.58
CA ILE A 29 21.43 78.80 58.97
C ILE A 29 20.35 78.63 57.90
N VAL A 30 19.79 79.73 57.37
CA VAL A 30 18.81 79.70 56.26
C VAL A 30 19.41 79.03 55.02
N ASN A 31 20.61 79.45 54.58
CA ASN A 31 21.28 78.82 53.44
C ASN A 31 21.58 77.32 53.66
N LYS A 32 21.89 76.92 54.90
CA LYS A 32 22.10 75.51 55.25
C LYS A 32 20.78 74.73 55.26
N SER A 33 19.70 75.35 55.74
CA SER A 33 18.34 74.80 55.70
C SER A 33 17.85 74.62 54.27
N ASP A 34 17.99 75.64 53.41
CA ASP A 34 17.57 75.59 52.02
C ASP A 34 18.33 74.50 51.25
N LYS A 35 19.66 74.41 51.43
CA LYS A 35 20.44 73.28 50.89
C LYS A 35 19.96 71.92 51.41
N SER A 36 19.58 71.83 52.68
CA SER A 36 19.06 70.59 53.26
C SER A 36 17.66 70.26 52.72
N CYS A 37 16.83 71.26 52.45
CA CYS A 37 15.51 71.12 51.83
C CYS A 37 15.61 70.73 50.36
N ASP A 38 16.58 71.27 49.62
CA ASP A 38 16.83 70.88 48.22
C ASP A 38 17.35 69.44 48.12
N VAL A 39 18.24 69.03 49.03
CA VAL A 39 18.68 67.64 49.15
C VAL A 39 17.49 66.73 49.51
N GLY A 40 16.64 67.14 50.47
CA GLY A 40 15.39 66.45 50.80
C GLY A 40 14.48 66.28 49.59
N ARG A 41 14.18 67.36 48.86
CA ARG A 41 13.37 67.31 47.62
C ARG A 41 13.93 66.40 46.54
N SER A 42 15.25 66.24 46.47
CA SER A 42 15.89 65.36 45.48
C SER A 42 15.87 63.88 45.85
N LEU A 43 15.76 63.56 47.15
CA LEU A 43 15.78 62.20 47.69
C LEU A 43 14.40 61.69 48.10
N ASP A 44 13.49 62.61 48.45
CA ASP A 44 12.16 62.28 48.92
C ASP A 44 11.32 61.71 47.77
N PRO A 45 10.72 60.53 47.96
CA PRO A 45 9.86 59.95 46.95
C PRO A 45 8.63 60.84 46.74
N LEU A 46 8.24 61.02 45.47
CA LEU A 46 7.03 61.76 45.12
C LEU A 46 5.80 61.13 45.81
N PRO A 47 4.78 61.92 46.21
CA PRO A 47 3.59 61.41 46.90
C PRO A 47 2.84 60.28 46.18
N HIS A 48 3.02 60.17 44.87
CA HIS A 48 2.43 59.15 43.99
C HIS A 48 3.40 58.02 43.61
N LEU A 49 4.57 57.88 44.26
CA LEU A 49 5.52 56.79 43.98
C LEU A 49 4.85 55.41 44.15
N ARG A 50 4.05 55.24 45.20
CA ARG A 50 3.35 53.98 45.47
C ARG A 50 2.42 53.58 44.33
N ASP A 51 1.64 54.53 43.82
CA ASP A 51 0.71 54.30 42.71
C ASP A 51 1.47 54.04 41.41
N THR A 52 2.53 54.81 41.16
CA THR A 52 3.39 54.64 39.97
C THR A 52 4.05 53.26 39.93
N VAL A 53 4.63 52.81 41.06
CA VAL A 53 5.25 51.48 41.17
C VAL A 53 4.21 50.37 41.06
N SER A 54 3.02 50.56 41.65
CA SER A 54 1.91 49.61 41.53
C SER A 54 1.44 49.48 40.07
N GLN A 55 1.36 50.60 39.35
CA GLN A 55 0.97 50.62 37.94
C GLN A 55 2.02 49.93 37.05
N LEU A 56 3.30 50.21 37.25
CA LEU A 56 4.39 49.52 36.54
C LEU A 56 4.37 48.00 36.80
N SER A 57 4.10 47.58 38.04
CA SER A 57 3.96 46.16 38.39
C SER A 57 2.76 45.53 37.67
N ASN A 58 1.61 46.21 37.67
CA ASN A 58 0.42 45.74 36.96
C ASN A 58 0.66 45.63 35.45
N ASP A 59 1.34 46.60 34.84
CA ASP A 59 1.66 46.59 33.41
C ASP A 59 2.53 45.38 33.04
N GLU A 60 3.50 45.03 33.89
CA GLU A 60 4.35 43.85 33.71
C GLU A 60 3.57 42.55 33.87
N ILE A 61 2.71 42.45 34.89
CA ILE A 61 1.80 41.29 35.08
C ILE A 61 0.90 41.12 33.85
N HIS A 62 0.31 42.20 33.35
CA HIS A 62 -0.54 42.17 32.16
C HIS A 62 0.24 41.76 30.91
N ARG A 63 1.48 42.22 30.75
CA ARG A 63 2.35 41.80 29.65
C ARG A 63 2.65 40.31 29.72
N TYR A 64 3.13 39.82 30.86
CA TYR A 64 3.41 38.41 31.09
C TYR A 64 2.19 37.53 30.80
N THR A 65 1.01 37.92 31.30
CA THR A 65 -0.24 37.19 31.08
C THR A 65 -0.62 37.11 29.60
N ARG A 66 -0.48 38.21 28.84
CA ARG A 66 -0.75 38.21 27.40
C ARG A 66 0.19 37.27 26.65
N GLU A 67 1.46 37.25 27.03
CA GLU A 67 2.47 36.39 26.42
C GLU A 67 2.22 34.91 26.75
N VAL A 68 1.88 34.56 28.00
CA VAL A 68 1.49 33.19 28.38
C VAL A 68 0.26 32.74 27.60
N ARG A 69 -0.75 33.61 27.42
CA ARG A 69 -1.93 33.29 26.59
C ARG A 69 -1.54 32.94 25.15
N ALA A 70 -0.59 33.66 24.57
CA ALA A 70 -0.10 33.38 23.22
C ALA A 70 0.61 32.01 23.15
N VAL A 71 1.45 31.67 24.14
CA VAL A 71 2.11 30.36 24.24
C VAL A 71 1.08 29.23 24.40
N VAL A 72 0.09 29.40 25.27
CA VAL A 72 -1.01 28.43 25.46
C VAL A 72 -1.80 28.24 24.16
N ALA A 73 -2.07 29.30 23.41
CA ALA A 73 -2.74 29.21 22.12
C ALA A 73 -1.89 28.39 21.12
N LYS A 74 -0.58 28.66 21.02
CA LYS A 74 0.35 27.92 20.15
C LYS A 74 0.43 26.43 20.52
N LEU A 75 0.52 26.11 21.81
CA LEU A 75 0.52 24.72 22.30
C LEU A 75 -0.80 24.00 22.00
N ARG A 76 -1.94 24.68 22.13
CA ARG A 76 -3.25 24.12 21.75
C ARG A 76 -3.34 23.82 20.26
N GLU A 77 -2.89 24.74 19.42
CA GLU A 77 -2.85 24.55 17.97
C GLU A 77 -1.99 23.35 17.60
N SER A 78 -0.74 23.29 18.08
CA SER A 78 0.17 22.16 17.83
C SER A 78 -0.41 20.81 18.33
N LEU A 79 -1.11 20.81 19.47
CA LEU A 79 -1.80 19.62 19.98
C LEU A 79 -2.93 19.17 19.05
N LEU A 80 -3.74 20.09 18.51
CA LEU A 80 -4.80 19.78 17.55
C LEU A 80 -4.22 19.21 16.26
N GLU A 81 -3.16 19.82 15.73
CA GLU A 81 -2.49 19.34 14.53
C GLU A 81 -1.88 17.94 14.72
N THR A 82 -1.30 17.67 15.90
CA THR A 82 -0.77 16.35 16.26
C THR A 82 -1.89 15.31 16.32
N ASN A 83 -3.06 15.66 16.86
CA ASN A 83 -4.22 14.76 16.88
C ASN A 83 -4.75 14.46 15.48
N GLU A 84 -4.81 15.45 14.59
CA GLU A 84 -5.21 15.23 13.19
C GLU A 84 -4.22 14.34 12.43
N GLU A 85 -2.92 14.48 12.72
CA GLU A 85 -1.90 13.61 12.14
C GLU A 85 -2.01 12.17 12.66
N ILE A 86 -2.28 11.96 13.96
CA ILE A 86 -2.57 10.62 14.53
C ILE A 86 -3.78 9.99 13.85
N LYS A 87 -4.88 10.73 13.68
CA LYS A 87 -6.08 10.23 12.97
C LYS A 87 -5.73 9.84 11.53
N SER A 88 -4.99 10.69 10.83
CA SER A 88 -4.58 10.48 9.43
C SER A 88 -3.70 9.25 9.27
N LEU A 89 -2.72 9.06 10.16
CA LEU A 89 -1.83 7.90 10.13
C LEU A 89 -2.55 6.61 10.56
N THR A 90 -3.51 6.68 11.48
CA THR A 90 -4.37 5.55 11.88
C THR A 90 -5.20 5.03 10.69
N ARG A 91 -5.81 5.92 9.90
CA ARG A 91 -6.48 5.52 8.65
C ARG A 91 -5.51 4.86 7.66
N GLY A 92 -4.27 5.33 7.60
CA GLY A 92 -3.20 4.71 6.81
C GLY A 92 -2.86 3.29 7.28
N ARG A 93 -2.83 3.06 8.60
CA ARG A 93 -2.64 1.73 9.21
C ARG A 93 -3.74 0.76 8.77
N GLU A 94 -4.99 1.18 8.90
CA GLU A 94 -6.16 0.38 8.49
C GLU A 94 -6.14 0.05 7.00
N ALA A 95 -5.71 1.00 6.15
CA ALA A 95 -5.55 0.76 4.73
C ALA A 95 -4.47 -0.29 4.41
N ILE A 96 -3.33 -0.27 5.13
CA ILE A 96 -2.29 -1.31 4.99
C ILE A 96 -2.80 -2.66 5.48
N GLU A 97 -3.50 -2.72 6.61
CA GLU A 97 -4.08 -3.95 7.15
C GLU A 97 -5.06 -4.59 6.15
N LYS A 98 -5.91 -3.77 5.52
CA LYS A 98 -6.80 -4.22 4.44
C LYS A 98 -6.02 -4.73 3.21
N ALA A 99 -4.98 -4.02 2.78
CA ALA A 99 -4.14 -4.46 1.66
C ALA A 99 -3.40 -5.79 1.97
N LEU A 100 -2.97 -5.97 3.22
CA LEU A 100 -2.39 -7.23 3.70
C LEU A 100 -3.41 -8.37 3.68
N GLU A 101 -4.64 -8.11 4.11
CA GLU A 101 -5.71 -9.10 4.06
C GLU A 101 -5.99 -9.55 2.62
N HIS A 102 -6.10 -8.61 1.68
CA HIS A 102 -6.27 -8.92 0.26
C HIS A 102 -5.09 -9.73 -0.29
N THR A 103 -3.86 -9.36 0.06
CA THR A 103 -2.65 -10.10 -0.35
C THR A 103 -2.64 -11.53 0.21
N ARG A 104 -3.05 -11.71 1.47
CA ARG A 104 -3.15 -13.05 2.11
C ARG A 104 -4.21 -13.92 1.44
N LYS A 105 -5.37 -13.33 1.11
CA LYS A 105 -6.43 -13.98 0.32
C LYS A 105 -5.90 -14.46 -1.03
N ASP A 106 -5.10 -13.66 -1.71
CA ASP A 106 -4.55 -14.05 -3.01
C ASP A 106 -3.47 -15.13 -2.93
N ILE A 107 -2.63 -15.11 -1.90
CA ILE A 107 -1.70 -16.21 -1.62
C ILE A 107 -2.49 -17.51 -1.43
N ARG A 108 -3.60 -17.45 -0.68
CA ARG A 108 -4.46 -18.62 -0.47
C ARG A 108 -5.12 -19.07 -1.78
N LEU A 109 -5.65 -18.15 -2.59
CA LEU A 109 -6.23 -18.45 -3.88
C LEU A 109 -5.23 -19.11 -4.83
N ASN A 110 -3.99 -18.61 -4.87
CA ASN A 110 -2.91 -19.20 -5.64
C ASN A 110 -2.59 -20.62 -5.15
N LYS A 111 -2.49 -20.82 -3.83
CA LYS A 111 -2.28 -22.15 -3.23
C LYS A 111 -3.42 -23.11 -3.59
N ASP A 112 -4.67 -22.71 -3.42
CA ASP A 112 -5.84 -23.51 -3.80
C ASP A 112 -5.79 -23.85 -5.31
N SER A 113 -5.35 -22.91 -6.16
CA SER A 113 -5.19 -23.14 -7.61
C SER A 113 -4.14 -24.21 -7.89
N GLN A 114 -2.99 -24.15 -7.22
CA GLN A 114 -1.93 -25.17 -7.33
C GLN A 114 -2.43 -26.55 -6.85
N GLU A 115 -3.11 -26.61 -5.70
CA GLU A 115 -3.67 -27.84 -5.14
C GLU A 115 -4.69 -28.50 -6.09
N VAL A 116 -5.60 -27.72 -6.66
CA VAL A 116 -6.56 -28.24 -7.64
C VAL A 116 -5.86 -28.76 -8.89
N ARG A 117 -4.77 -28.13 -9.36
CA ARG A 117 -3.99 -28.65 -10.51
C ARG A 117 -3.28 -29.97 -10.21
N MET A 118 -2.97 -30.27 -8.95
CA MET A 118 -2.37 -31.56 -8.57
C MET A 118 -3.33 -32.74 -8.70
N SER A 119 -4.64 -32.47 -8.83
CA SER A 119 -5.67 -33.46 -9.11
C SER A 119 -5.78 -33.86 -10.59
N ARG A 120 -4.98 -33.26 -11.48
CA ARG A 120 -4.91 -33.63 -12.89
C ARG A 120 -4.51 -35.11 -13.06
N PRO A 121 -5.03 -35.81 -14.10
CA PRO A 121 -4.62 -37.18 -14.40
C PRO A 121 -3.09 -37.29 -14.53
N PRO A 122 -2.46 -38.44 -14.19
CA PRO A 122 -1.00 -38.59 -14.18
C PRO A 122 -0.30 -38.17 -15.48
N ARG A 123 -0.92 -38.41 -16.64
CA ARG A 123 -0.40 -38.01 -17.96
C ARG A 123 -0.37 -36.49 -18.20
N GLU A 124 -1.20 -35.74 -17.50
CA GLU A 124 -1.35 -34.28 -17.60
C GLU A 124 -0.79 -33.55 -16.37
N LYS A 125 -0.18 -34.29 -15.43
CA LYS A 125 0.31 -33.76 -14.16
C LYS A 125 1.75 -33.21 -14.25
N GLY A 126 2.40 -33.37 -15.40
CA GLY A 126 3.74 -32.82 -15.63
C GLY A 126 3.78 -31.31 -15.43
N HIS A 127 4.92 -30.82 -14.96
CA HIS A 127 5.19 -29.38 -14.79
C HIS A 127 5.08 -28.67 -16.14
N ASP A 128 4.33 -27.57 -16.18
CA ASP A 128 4.13 -26.77 -17.39
C ASP A 128 4.24 -25.26 -17.12
N GLY A 129 4.17 -24.45 -18.19
CA GLY A 129 4.31 -23.00 -18.07
C GLY A 129 3.23 -22.31 -17.22
N ALA A 130 2.05 -22.91 -17.04
CA ALA A 130 1.07 -22.35 -16.12
C ALA A 130 1.47 -22.58 -14.65
N ASP A 131 2.23 -23.64 -14.36
CA ASP A 131 2.81 -23.87 -13.04
C ASP A 131 3.94 -22.86 -12.75
N ASP A 132 4.74 -22.50 -13.75
CA ASP A 132 5.74 -21.41 -13.64
C ASP A 132 5.08 -20.07 -13.32
N LEU A 133 4.00 -19.73 -14.02
CA LEU A 133 3.23 -18.50 -13.78
C LEU A 133 2.62 -18.48 -12.37
N LEU A 134 2.06 -19.61 -11.90
CA LEU A 134 1.53 -19.72 -10.54
C LEU A 134 2.64 -19.55 -9.49
N ASN A 135 3.82 -20.10 -9.72
CA ASN A 135 4.96 -19.96 -8.81
C ASN A 135 5.49 -18.52 -8.79
N ALA A 136 5.57 -17.87 -9.95
CA ALA A 136 5.96 -16.46 -10.06
C ALA A 136 4.96 -15.54 -9.32
N GLU A 137 3.66 -15.73 -9.53
CA GLU A 137 2.61 -14.99 -8.79
C GLU A 137 2.76 -15.17 -7.27
N LYS A 138 2.96 -16.40 -6.81
CA LYS A 138 3.18 -16.69 -5.38
C LYS A 138 4.37 -15.94 -4.82
N ALA A 139 5.50 -15.94 -5.55
CA ALA A 139 6.70 -15.22 -5.15
C ALA A 139 6.45 -13.70 -5.06
N HIS A 140 5.78 -13.11 -6.05
CA HIS A 140 5.41 -11.69 -6.03
C HIS A 140 4.50 -11.35 -4.84
N LEU A 141 3.46 -12.16 -4.59
CA LEU A 141 2.54 -11.93 -3.47
C LEU A 141 3.23 -12.04 -2.11
N ILE A 142 4.16 -12.99 -1.92
CA ILE A 142 4.95 -13.12 -0.70
C ILE A 142 5.83 -11.88 -0.49
N ASN A 143 6.44 -11.35 -1.55
CA ASN A 143 7.26 -10.15 -1.47
C ASN A 143 6.42 -8.91 -1.15
N CYS A 144 5.24 -8.76 -1.77
CA CYS A 144 4.28 -7.71 -1.44
C CYS A 144 3.85 -7.78 0.03
N LYS A 145 3.53 -8.98 0.53
CA LYS A 145 3.18 -9.21 1.94
C LYS A 145 4.31 -8.72 2.87
N LYS A 146 5.55 -9.14 2.63
CA LYS A 146 6.71 -8.73 3.46
C LYS A 146 6.90 -7.21 3.46
N ALA A 147 6.77 -6.57 2.30
CA ALA A 147 6.90 -5.12 2.16
C ALA A 147 5.81 -4.37 2.95
N LEU A 148 4.56 -4.80 2.84
CA LEU A 148 3.44 -4.22 3.60
C LEU A 148 3.58 -4.46 5.11
N GLU A 149 4.04 -5.63 5.55
CA GLU A 149 4.29 -5.91 6.98
C GLU A 149 5.42 -5.04 7.56
N ALA A 150 6.46 -4.76 6.77
CA ALA A 150 7.51 -3.82 7.17
C ALA A 150 6.96 -2.39 7.31
N GLN A 151 6.16 -1.93 6.36
CA GLN A 151 5.52 -0.61 6.42
C GLN A 151 4.54 -0.50 7.60
N LEU A 152 3.78 -1.55 7.88
CA LEU A 152 2.87 -1.59 9.03
C LEU A 152 3.63 -1.39 10.36
N ARG A 153 4.78 -2.06 10.54
CA ARG A 153 5.62 -1.89 11.74
C ARG A 153 6.12 -0.45 11.87
N SER A 154 6.58 0.16 10.78
CA SER A 154 7.01 1.57 10.78
C SER A 154 5.88 2.52 11.18
N VAL A 155 4.66 2.29 10.66
CA VAL A 155 3.47 3.07 11.00
C VAL A 155 3.08 2.91 12.46
N GLN A 156 3.09 1.69 12.98
CA GLN A 156 2.80 1.41 14.40
C GLN A 156 3.82 2.10 15.32
N GLN A 157 5.10 2.04 14.98
CA GLN A 157 6.15 2.73 15.74
C GLN A 157 5.94 4.26 15.72
N GLN A 158 5.63 4.84 14.57
CA GLN A 158 5.43 6.29 14.46
C GLN A 158 4.17 6.77 15.21
N LEU A 159 3.12 5.94 15.29
CA LEU A 159 1.95 6.25 16.13
C LEU A 159 2.30 6.34 17.62
N LEU A 160 3.24 5.51 18.12
CA LEU A 160 3.73 5.62 19.50
C LEU A 160 4.51 6.92 19.73
N VAL A 161 5.33 7.34 18.77
CA VAL A 161 6.08 8.60 18.83
C VAL A 161 5.13 9.80 18.86
N LEU A 162 4.10 9.81 18.00
CA LEU A 162 3.08 10.86 18.00
C LEU A 162 2.28 10.89 19.31
N ASP A 163 1.93 9.74 19.89
CA ASP A 163 1.21 9.69 21.17
C ASP A 163 2.08 10.23 22.32
N ALA A 164 3.38 9.93 22.33
CA ALA A 164 4.32 10.48 23.29
C ALA A 164 4.43 12.01 23.16
N ALA A 165 4.58 12.53 21.94
CA ALA A 165 4.60 13.97 21.68
C ALA A 165 3.29 14.65 22.10
N ARG A 166 2.13 14.03 21.80
CA ARG A 166 0.81 14.51 22.24
C ARG A 166 0.70 14.61 23.76
N LYS A 167 1.14 13.57 24.49
CA LYS A 167 1.13 13.56 25.97
C LYS A 167 2.02 14.65 26.55
N ARG A 168 3.20 14.86 25.96
CA ARG A 168 4.13 15.93 26.35
C ARG A 168 3.52 17.31 26.14
N LEU A 169 3.02 17.59 24.93
CA LEU A 169 2.32 18.83 24.61
C LEU A 169 1.16 19.10 25.57
N PHE A 170 0.36 18.08 25.88
CA PHE A 170 -0.74 18.22 26.82
C PHE A 170 -0.25 18.56 28.24
N GLY A 171 0.82 17.91 28.71
CA GLY A 171 1.43 18.22 30.02
C GLY A 171 1.90 19.68 30.12
N VAL A 172 2.66 20.16 29.13
CA VAL A 172 3.13 21.54 29.10
C VAL A 172 1.97 22.52 28.96
N LEU A 173 0.99 22.20 28.12
CA LEU A 173 -0.21 23.02 27.96
C LEU A 173 -0.97 23.18 29.29
N GLN A 174 -1.10 22.10 30.07
CA GLN A 174 -1.77 22.13 31.38
C GLN A 174 -0.98 22.99 32.37
N GLU A 175 0.33 22.83 32.43
CA GLU A 175 1.20 23.64 33.28
C GLU A 175 1.04 25.14 32.96
N ARG A 176 1.15 25.51 31.67
CA ARG A 176 1.02 26.91 31.23
C ARG A 176 -0.40 27.46 31.40
N SER A 177 -1.42 26.62 31.29
CA SER A 177 -2.82 27.03 31.51
C SER A 177 -3.10 27.38 32.98
N ARG A 178 -2.49 26.67 33.94
CA ARG A 178 -2.65 26.96 35.38
C ARG A 178 -2.16 28.35 35.79
N VAL A 179 -1.14 28.87 35.09
CA VAL A 179 -0.63 30.23 35.30
C VAL A 179 -1.71 31.28 34.95
N LEU A 180 -2.57 30.97 33.98
CA LEU A 180 -3.69 31.83 33.59
C LEU A 180 -4.89 31.71 34.54
N ASP A 181 -5.10 30.53 35.16
CA ASP A 181 -6.21 30.31 36.09
C ASP A 181 -6.08 31.13 37.39
N LEU A 182 -4.85 31.49 37.78
CA LEU A 182 -4.56 32.34 38.96
C LEU A 182 -4.86 33.84 38.73
N LEU A 183 -5.01 34.28 37.48
CA LEU A 183 -5.29 35.66 37.12
C LEU A 183 -6.69 35.73 36.50
N ASN A 184 -7.64 36.29 37.25
CA ASN A 184 -9.06 36.34 36.91
C ASN A 184 -9.33 36.61 35.41
N HIS A 185 -10.29 35.84 34.89
CA HIS A 185 -10.80 35.80 33.53
C HIS A 185 -11.46 37.12 33.07
N SER A 186 -10.75 38.25 33.08
CA SER A 186 -11.25 39.46 32.45
C SER A 186 -10.90 39.47 30.96
N LEU A 187 -11.94 39.09 30.21
CA LEU A 187 -12.34 39.58 28.89
C LEU A 187 -11.90 38.79 27.64
N SER A 188 -12.87 37.96 27.24
CA SER A 188 -13.25 37.49 25.92
C SER A 188 -13.38 38.59 24.85
N SER A 189 -12.28 39.25 24.45
CA SER A 189 -12.33 40.22 23.34
C SER A 189 -11.24 40.09 22.27
N ILE A 190 -10.33 39.10 22.36
CA ILE A 190 -9.22 38.99 21.39
C ILE A 190 -9.55 38.07 20.20
N THR A 191 -10.60 37.24 20.26
CA THR A 191 -10.99 36.37 19.14
C THR A 191 -12.00 36.98 18.16
N ASN A 192 -12.57 38.17 18.44
CA ASN A 192 -13.60 38.77 17.58
C ASN A 192 -13.12 39.93 16.68
N VAL A 193 -11.86 40.36 16.78
CA VAL A 193 -11.37 41.50 15.96
C VAL A 193 -10.95 41.05 14.55
N ASN A 194 -10.57 39.79 14.35
CA ASN A 194 -10.14 39.31 13.02
C ASN A 194 -11.30 38.90 12.10
N SER A 195 -12.52 38.74 12.62
CA SER A 195 -13.71 38.38 11.82
C SER A 195 -14.62 39.57 11.48
N ALA A 196 -14.32 40.77 12.00
CA ALA A 196 -15.18 41.95 11.85
C ALA A 196 -14.63 43.05 10.91
N MET A 197 -13.50 42.83 10.23
CA MET A 197 -12.89 43.83 9.33
C MET A 197 -13.08 43.55 7.83
N SER A 198 -14.04 42.70 7.43
CA SER A 198 -14.40 42.52 6.02
C SER A 198 -15.58 43.37 5.54
N ASN A 199 -16.21 44.19 6.38
CA ASN A 199 -17.33 45.03 5.94
C ASN A 199 -17.34 46.41 6.60
N MET A 200 -17.60 47.41 5.74
CA MET A 200 -18.03 48.78 6.04
C MET A 200 -16.96 49.90 6.02
N SER A 201 -16.70 50.35 4.80
CA SER A 201 -16.35 51.72 4.47
C SER A 201 -17.55 52.67 4.64
N SER A 202 -17.42 53.75 5.42
CA SER A 202 -17.80 55.14 5.04
C SER A 202 -17.95 56.07 6.26
N SER A 203 -17.38 57.28 6.11
CA SER A 203 -17.72 58.57 6.75
C SER A 203 -17.77 58.62 8.29
N GLY A 204 -16.93 59.34 9.04
CA GLY A 204 -16.50 60.73 8.85
C GLY A 204 -17.10 61.60 9.98
N MET A 205 -16.37 61.85 11.08
CA MET A 205 -16.19 63.18 11.71
C MET A 205 -15.43 63.10 13.07
N ARG A 206 -14.28 63.80 13.12
CA ARG A 206 -13.69 64.59 14.21
C ARG A 206 -13.32 63.97 15.57
N ARG A 207 -11.99 63.80 15.69
CA ARG A 207 -11.16 63.73 16.91
C ARG A 207 -11.11 65.05 17.71
N SER A 208 -10.98 64.92 19.03
CA SER A 208 -10.09 65.72 19.91
C SER A 208 -9.61 64.77 21.03
N LYS A 209 -8.42 64.16 20.93
CA LYS A 209 -7.05 64.61 21.31
C LYS A 209 -6.68 64.33 22.78
N SER A 210 -6.09 63.16 23.02
CA SER A 210 -4.93 62.91 23.90
C SER A 210 -4.25 61.65 23.33
N VAL A 211 -3.18 61.77 22.53
CA VAL A 211 -1.77 61.81 22.95
C VAL A 211 -1.46 60.83 24.08
N GLN A 212 -1.55 59.52 23.81
CA GLN A 212 -0.56 58.52 24.22
C GLN A 212 -0.89 57.18 23.53
N ASP A 213 0.16 56.43 23.19
CA ASP A 213 0.13 55.09 22.60
C ASP A 213 -0.42 54.92 21.17
N GLY A 214 0.48 55.19 20.22
CA GLY A 214 0.40 54.70 18.84
C GLY A 214 1.61 53.86 18.43
N ARG A 215 2.44 53.40 19.37
CA ARG A 215 3.39 52.32 19.09
C ARG A 215 2.66 51.01 19.34
N TYR A 216 1.98 50.53 18.31
CA TYR A 216 1.89 49.09 18.12
C TYR A 216 3.32 48.57 18.07
N SER A 217 3.84 48.21 19.25
CA SER A 217 5.07 47.47 19.36
C SER A 217 4.80 46.20 18.58
N ARG A 218 5.41 46.09 17.39
CA ARG A 218 5.73 44.79 16.83
C ARG A 218 6.27 43.98 18.00
N MET A 219 5.54 42.95 18.42
CA MET A 219 6.03 42.00 19.40
C MET A 219 7.34 41.44 18.84
N ASN A 220 8.46 42.03 19.26
CA ASN A 220 9.76 41.45 19.11
C ASN A 220 9.78 40.31 20.12
N TYR A 221 9.27 39.15 19.70
CA TYR A 221 9.61 37.90 20.34
C TYR A 221 11.14 37.82 20.30
N SER A 222 11.81 37.98 21.45
CA SER A 222 12.99 37.16 21.65
C SER A 222 12.45 35.73 21.70
N ASN A 223 12.47 35.03 20.55
CA ASN A 223 12.14 33.60 20.45
C ASN A 223 13.10 32.71 21.27
N LEU A 224 13.92 33.30 22.15
CA LEU A 224 14.78 32.57 23.03
C LEU A 224 13.95 32.05 24.20
N PRO A 225 14.00 30.74 24.47
CA PRO A 225 13.39 30.17 25.65
C PRO A 225 13.96 30.80 26.92
N ASP A 226 13.10 31.25 27.82
CA ASP A 226 13.47 31.79 29.13
C ASP A 226 12.89 30.87 30.22
N PRO A 227 13.73 30.27 31.10
CA PRO A 227 13.26 29.42 32.20
C PRO A 227 12.23 30.08 33.11
N LEU A 228 12.29 31.40 33.30
CA LEU A 228 11.37 32.16 34.16
C LEU A 228 10.30 32.91 33.36
N GLY A 229 10.44 32.96 32.04
CA GLY A 229 9.56 33.70 31.15
C GLY A 229 8.29 32.95 30.75
N PRO A 230 7.40 33.61 29.97
CA PRO A 230 6.19 33.00 29.42
C PRO A 230 6.45 31.81 28.49
N PHE A 231 7.56 31.85 27.75
CA PHE A 231 7.98 30.83 26.80
C PHE A 231 9.18 30.06 27.36
N THR A 232 8.91 28.90 27.94
CA THR A 232 9.94 28.08 28.61
C THR A 232 10.64 27.13 27.65
N PRO A 233 11.86 26.67 28.01
CA PRO A 233 12.57 25.63 27.26
C PRO A 233 11.76 24.35 27.04
N GLU A 234 10.94 23.94 28.02
CA GLU A 234 10.09 22.75 27.88
C GLU A 234 8.96 22.98 26.85
N ALA A 235 8.42 24.20 26.74
CA ALA A 235 7.43 24.53 25.72
C ALA A 235 8.04 24.55 24.32
N ASP A 236 9.27 25.09 24.18
CA ASP A 236 10.01 25.06 22.93
C ASP A 236 10.31 23.61 22.49
N GLN A 237 10.85 22.81 23.40
CA GLN A 237 11.16 21.40 23.12
C GLN A 237 9.90 20.58 22.78
N ALA A 238 8.79 20.77 23.50
CA ALA A 238 7.55 20.06 23.22
C ALA A 238 6.96 20.41 21.85
N LEU A 239 7.08 21.67 21.43
CA LEU A 239 6.69 22.11 20.09
C LEU A 239 7.61 21.52 19.01
N ALA A 240 8.93 21.55 19.22
CA ALA A 240 9.90 20.98 18.29
C ALA A 240 9.73 19.46 18.13
N ASP A 241 9.59 18.72 19.24
CA ASP A 241 9.35 17.27 19.24
C ASP A 241 8.08 16.91 18.44
N ALA A 242 7.01 17.71 18.60
CA ALA A 242 5.76 17.52 17.90
C ALA A 242 5.88 17.83 16.40
N ASP A 243 6.57 18.91 16.04
CA ASP A 243 6.83 19.28 14.63
C ASP A 243 7.63 18.18 13.92
N ASP A 244 8.69 17.67 14.54
CA ASP A 244 9.50 16.57 14.01
C ASP A 244 8.71 15.25 13.91
N ALA A 245 7.86 14.95 14.89
CA ALA A 245 6.99 13.77 14.84
C ALA A 245 5.95 13.88 13.72
N ARG A 246 5.38 15.07 13.50
CA ARG A 246 4.43 15.32 12.41
C ARG A 246 5.10 15.26 11.05
N ALA A 247 6.29 15.84 10.88
CA ALA A 247 7.05 15.78 9.65
C ALA A 247 7.38 14.34 9.24
N ARG A 248 7.85 13.52 10.19
CA ARG A 248 8.09 12.08 9.97
C ARG A 248 6.83 11.32 9.60
N SER A 249 5.71 11.63 10.27
CA SER A 249 4.41 11.01 9.95
C SER A 249 3.93 11.39 8.55
N ALA A 250 4.03 12.65 8.14
CA ALA A 250 3.64 13.11 6.83
C ALA A 250 4.45 12.41 5.71
N TYR A 251 5.76 12.26 5.92
CA TYR A 251 6.62 11.48 5.02
C TYR A 251 6.17 10.02 4.92
N LEU A 252 5.94 9.37 6.07
CA LEU A 252 5.49 7.97 6.12
C LEU A 252 4.12 7.78 5.47
N ARG A 253 3.22 8.77 5.56
CA ARG A 253 1.93 8.78 4.86
C ARG A 253 2.05 8.83 3.34
N ARG A 254 3.11 9.42 2.80
CA ARG A 254 3.37 9.37 1.36
C ARG A 254 3.91 8.00 0.97
N GLU A 255 4.91 7.49 1.70
CA GLU A 255 5.49 6.18 1.43
C GLU A 255 4.47 5.04 1.52
N LEU A 256 3.56 5.08 2.50
CA LEU A 256 2.53 4.05 2.64
C LEU A 256 1.55 4.04 1.46
N ARG A 257 1.17 5.21 0.93
CA ARG A 257 0.30 5.29 -0.26
C ARG A 257 1.00 4.71 -1.47
N GLU A 258 2.26 5.09 -1.68
CA GLU A 258 3.07 4.55 -2.78
C GLU A 258 3.32 3.04 -2.65
N ALA A 259 3.49 2.53 -1.43
CA ALA A 259 3.61 1.10 -1.19
C ALA A 259 2.31 0.37 -1.54
N ILE A 260 1.16 0.86 -1.07
CA ILE A 260 -0.16 0.28 -1.37
C ILE A 260 -0.40 0.28 -2.88
N ASP A 261 -0.20 1.41 -3.56
CA ASP A 261 -0.42 1.53 -5.01
C ASP A 261 0.49 0.60 -5.82
N ARG A 262 1.77 0.48 -5.42
CA ARG A 262 2.69 -0.46 -6.06
C ARG A 262 2.23 -1.91 -5.87
N THR A 263 1.78 -2.27 -4.66
CA THR A 263 1.29 -3.62 -4.40
C THR A 263 0.03 -3.95 -5.18
N ASP A 264 -0.93 -3.03 -5.27
CA ASP A 264 -2.17 -3.22 -6.04
C ASP A 264 -1.88 -3.39 -7.54
N LYS A 265 -0.96 -2.58 -8.10
CA LYS A 265 -0.53 -2.71 -9.50
C LYS A 265 0.15 -4.05 -9.76
N LEU A 266 1.10 -4.46 -8.91
CA LEU A 266 1.81 -5.73 -9.05
C LEU A 266 0.88 -6.93 -8.90
N GLN A 267 -0.04 -6.88 -7.94
CA GLN A 267 -1.06 -7.90 -7.68
C GLN A 267 -1.97 -8.06 -8.91
N LYS A 268 -2.52 -6.96 -9.44
CA LYS A 268 -3.34 -6.98 -10.67
C LYS A 268 -2.58 -7.53 -11.87
N ALA A 269 -1.33 -7.13 -12.06
CA ALA A 269 -0.50 -7.61 -13.16
C ALA A 269 -0.21 -9.11 -13.05
N ALA A 270 0.17 -9.59 -11.86
CA ALA A 270 0.41 -11.00 -11.60
C ALA A 270 -0.85 -11.85 -11.83
N HIS A 271 -2.00 -11.42 -11.28
CA HIS A 271 -3.28 -12.10 -11.49
C HIS A 271 -3.66 -12.19 -12.96
N LYS A 272 -3.51 -11.08 -13.69
CA LYS A 272 -3.79 -11.05 -15.13
C LYS A 272 -2.91 -12.04 -15.87
N SER A 273 -1.60 -12.01 -15.63
CA SER A 273 -0.65 -12.92 -16.27
C SER A 273 -1.00 -14.39 -16.05
N VAL A 274 -1.36 -14.78 -14.83
CA VAL A 274 -1.74 -16.17 -14.51
C VAL A 274 -3.09 -16.52 -15.13
N ASN A 275 -4.09 -15.65 -15.06
CA ASN A 275 -5.40 -15.92 -15.62
C ASN A 275 -5.36 -16.06 -17.14
N ASP A 276 -4.57 -15.22 -17.82
CA ASP A 276 -4.35 -15.29 -19.26
C ASP A 276 -3.61 -16.59 -19.61
N GLY A 277 -2.54 -16.92 -18.87
CA GLY A 277 -1.78 -18.16 -19.06
C GLY A 277 -2.60 -19.43 -18.83
N LEU A 278 -3.44 -19.47 -17.80
CA LEU A 278 -4.36 -20.59 -17.56
C LEU A 278 -5.43 -20.70 -18.66
N THR A 279 -5.93 -19.57 -19.15
CA THR A 279 -6.91 -19.53 -20.24
C THR A 279 -6.29 -20.05 -21.54
N GLN A 280 -5.07 -19.64 -21.85
CA GLN A 280 -4.31 -20.17 -22.98
C GLN A 280 -4.04 -21.67 -22.81
N LYS A 281 -3.61 -22.11 -21.62
CA LYS A 281 -3.35 -23.54 -21.39
C LYS A 281 -4.62 -24.39 -21.58
N LEU A 282 -5.77 -23.87 -21.13
CA LEU A 282 -7.06 -24.51 -21.33
C LEU A 282 -7.42 -24.59 -22.82
N SER A 283 -7.23 -23.50 -23.59
CA SER A 283 -7.55 -23.49 -25.02
C SER A 283 -6.70 -24.51 -25.78
N GLU A 284 -5.39 -24.57 -25.51
CA GLU A 284 -4.48 -25.57 -26.07
C GLU A 284 -4.94 -27.00 -25.76
N THR A 285 -5.35 -27.25 -24.51
CA THR A 285 -5.81 -28.57 -24.07
C THR A 285 -7.11 -28.98 -24.78
N VAL A 286 -8.03 -28.04 -24.98
CA VAL A 286 -9.28 -28.26 -25.72
C VAL A 286 -9.01 -28.52 -27.20
N THR A 287 -8.13 -27.74 -27.83
CA THR A 287 -7.75 -27.93 -29.24
C THR A 287 -7.09 -29.29 -29.45
N LEU A 288 -6.15 -29.70 -28.59
CA LEU A 288 -5.55 -31.04 -28.66
C LEU A 288 -6.59 -32.15 -28.47
N LYS A 289 -7.56 -31.98 -27.57
CA LYS A 289 -8.67 -32.94 -27.42
C LYS A 289 -9.48 -33.08 -28.71
N GLN A 290 -9.76 -31.98 -29.42
CA GLN A 290 -10.47 -32.01 -30.70
C GLN A 290 -9.67 -32.77 -31.77
N HIS A 291 -8.37 -32.50 -31.90
CA HIS A 291 -7.49 -33.23 -32.83
C HIS A 291 -7.42 -34.73 -32.53
N LEU A 292 -7.33 -35.10 -31.25
CA LEU A 292 -7.40 -36.50 -30.82
C LEU A 292 -8.74 -37.15 -31.18
N GLY A 293 -9.85 -36.40 -31.10
CA GLY A 293 -11.18 -36.86 -31.52
C GLY A 293 -11.25 -37.16 -33.02
N VAL A 294 -10.69 -36.29 -33.86
CA VAL A 294 -10.60 -36.50 -35.32
C VAL A 294 -9.72 -37.72 -35.61
N SER A 295 -8.52 -37.78 -35.03
CA SER A 295 -7.58 -38.89 -35.20
C SER A 295 -8.18 -40.24 -34.77
N PHE A 296 -8.98 -40.23 -33.70
CA PHE A 296 -9.71 -41.41 -33.24
C PHE A 296 -10.75 -41.88 -34.27
N GLY A 297 -11.46 -40.94 -34.91
CA GLY A 297 -12.39 -41.22 -36.01
C GLY A 297 -11.69 -41.79 -37.24
N GLU A 298 -10.58 -41.20 -37.66
CA GLU A 298 -9.74 -41.68 -38.77
C GLU A 298 -9.21 -43.08 -38.50
N ASN A 299 -8.70 -43.34 -37.29
CA ASN A 299 -8.21 -44.65 -36.88
C ASN A 299 -9.34 -45.70 -36.91
N ARG A 300 -10.54 -45.35 -36.46
CA ARG A 300 -11.72 -46.22 -36.56
C ARG A 300 -12.09 -46.51 -38.01
N HIS A 301 -12.06 -45.51 -38.88
CA HIS A 301 -12.33 -45.71 -40.31
C HIS A 301 -11.27 -46.60 -40.97
N GLY A 302 -9.99 -46.38 -40.66
CA GLY A 302 -8.87 -47.21 -41.10
C GLY A 302 -9.03 -48.67 -40.67
N MET A 303 -9.46 -48.92 -39.43
CA MET A 303 -9.74 -50.26 -38.92
C MET A 303 -10.86 -50.95 -39.71
N HIS A 304 -11.97 -50.27 -39.98
CA HIS A 304 -13.06 -50.84 -40.78
C HIS A 304 -12.63 -51.12 -42.22
N ARG A 305 -11.79 -50.26 -42.82
CA ARG A 305 -11.24 -50.50 -44.16
C ARG A 305 -10.33 -51.72 -44.18
N ALA A 306 -9.41 -51.83 -43.21
CA ALA A 306 -8.51 -52.97 -43.08
C ALA A 306 -9.28 -54.27 -42.84
N GLN A 307 -10.35 -54.24 -42.03
CA GLN A 307 -11.22 -55.41 -41.83
C GLN A 307 -11.90 -55.86 -43.12
N ARG A 308 -12.48 -54.94 -43.90
CA ARG A 308 -13.07 -55.29 -45.20
C ARG A 308 -12.05 -55.91 -46.16
N TRP A 309 -10.82 -55.38 -46.15
CA TRP A 309 -9.74 -55.92 -46.98
C TRP A 309 -9.30 -57.31 -46.54
N TYR A 310 -9.23 -57.53 -45.22
CA TYR A 310 -8.99 -58.84 -44.62
C TYR A 310 -10.05 -59.84 -45.07
N ASP A 311 -11.34 -59.51 -44.90
CA ASP A 311 -12.45 -60.40 -45.24
C ASP A 311 -12.48 -60.74 -46.75
N ALA A 312 -12.19 -59.75 -47.61
CA ALA A 312 -12.08 -59.96 -49.06
C ALA A 312 -10.89 -60.86 -49.44
N THR A 313 -9.75 -60.68 -48.78
CA THR A 313 -8.54 -61.49 -49.00
C THR A 313 -8.73 -62.93 -48.51
N ASP A 314 -9.38 -63.10 -47.36
CA ASP A 314 -9.71 -64.42 -46.80
C ASP A 314 -10.67 -65.20 -47.71
N LYS A 315 -11.67 -64.51 -48.27
CA LYS A 315 -12.56 -65.07 -49.28
C LYS A 315 -11.81 -65.47 -50.55
N ALA A 316 -10.92 -64.61 -51.06
CA ALA A 316 -10.09 -64.92 -52.23
C ALA A 316 -9.17 -66.13 -52.00
N ARG A 317 -8.59 -66.23 -50.80
CA ARG A 317 -7.79 -67.39 -50.38
C ARG A 317 -8.61 -68.67 -50.35
N SER A 318 -9.82 -68.61 -49.81
CA SER A 318 -10.75 -69.75 -49.78
C SER A 318 -11.08 -70.24 -51.19
N TYR A 319 -11.28 -69.33 -52.15
CA TYR A 319 -11.46 -69.72 -53.56
C TYR A 319 -10.20 -70.36 -54.15
N THR A 320 -9.01 -69.86 -53.81
CA THR A 320 -7.73 -70.39 -54.33
C THR A 320 -7.41 -71.79 -53.80
N LEU A 321 -7.83 -72.11 -52.57
CA LEU A 321 -7.65 -73.44 -51.98
C LEU A 321 -8.53 -74.53 -52.65
N GLY A 322 -9.54 -74.13 -53.42
CA GLY A 322 -10.42 -75.05 -54.14
C GLY A 322 -11.42 -75.78 -53.25
N PRO A 323 -12.20 -76.71 -53.83
CA PRO A 323 -13.20 -77.48 -53.10
C PRO A 323 -12.56 -78.49 -52.13
N VAL A 324 -13.26 -78.75 -51.02
CA VAL A 324 -12.80 -79.68 -49.97
C VAL A 324 -12.78 -81.14 -50.45
N ALA A 325 -13.66 -81.51 -51.38
CA ALA A 325 -13.73 -82.84 -51.97
C ALA A 325 -13.34 -82.84 -53.45
N SER A 326 -12.63 -83.88 -53.88
CA SER A 326 -12.21 -84.05 -55.28
C SER A 326 -13.37 -84.31 -56.25
N SER A 327 -14.55 -84.66 -55.74
CA SER A 327 -15.80 -84.77 -56.50
C SER A 327 -16.31 -83.43 -57.01
N ASP A 328 -15.96 -82.34 -56.32
CA ASP A 328 -16.52 -81.01 -56.56
C ASP A 328 -15.60 -80.15 -57.44
N LEU A 329 -14.46 -80.71 -57.88
CA LEU A 329 -13.59 -80.09 -58.86
C LEU A 329 -14.34 -79.94 -60.19
N SER A 330 -14.26 -78.76 -60.79
CA SER A 330 -14.82 -78.56 -62.12
C SER A 330 -14.07 -79.44 -63.13
N THR A 331 -14.73 -79.81 -64.24
CA THR A 331 -14.10 -80.61 -65.30
C THR A 331 -12.82 -80.00 -65.88
N ARG A 332 -12.62 -78.69 -65.70
CA ARG A 332 -11.43 -77.95 -66.13
C ARG A 332 -10.26 -78.06 -65.15
N GLU A 333 -10.51 -78.35 -63.89
CA GLU A 333 -9.48 -78.44 -62.83
C GLU A 333 -8.95 -79.86 -62.63
N ARG A 334 -9.66 -80.88 -63.14
CA ARG A 334 -9.23 -82.29 -62.95
C ARG A 334 -8.01 -82.62 -63.81
N LEU A 335 -7.01 -83.23 -63.17
CA LEU A 335 -5.77 -83.66 -63.83
C LEU A 335 -5.94 -84.92 -64.69
N ASP A 336 -7.08 -85.62 -64.59
CA ASP A 336 -7.39 -86.85 -65.33
C ASP A 336 -8.02 -86.61 -66.72
N ARG A 337 -8.24 -85.35 -67.09
CA ARG A 337 -8.80 -84.96 -68.40
C ARG A 337 -7.90 -85.43 -69.56
N PRO A 338 -8.48 -85.88 -70.70
CA PRO A 338 -7.71 -86.46 -71.81
C PRO A 338 -6.55 -85.60 -72.33
N MET A 339 -6.73 -84.28 -72.39
CA MET A 339 -5.70 -83.34 -72.84
C MET A 339 -4.46 -83.32 -71.93
N VAL A 340 -4.65 -83.40 -70.61
CA VAL A 340 -3.54 -83.40 -69.64
C VAL A 340 -2.78 -84.71 -69.70
N LYS A 341 -3.49 -85.84 -69.85
CA LYS A 341 -2.88 -87.15 -70.06
C LYS A 341 -2.02 -87.22 -71.33
N VAL A 342 -2.42 -86.54 -72.42
CA VAL A 342 -1.62 -86.45 -73.66
C VAL A 342 -0.40 -85.55 -73.47
N PHE A 343 -0.57 -84.40 -72.81
CA PHE A 343 0.52 -83.46 -72.52
C PHE A 343 1.60 -84.13 -71.65
N GLN A 344 1.21 -84.78 -70.56
CA GLN A 344 2.11 -85.45 -69.61
C GLN A 344 2.79 -86.73 -70.14
N ARG A 345 2.48 -87.22 -71.35
CA ARG A 345 3.21 -88.33 -71.99
C ARG A 345 4.62 -87.93 -72.44
N HIS A 346 4.90 -86.63 -72.57
CA HIS A 346 6.23 -86.14 -72.93
C HIS A 346 7.09 -85.98 -71.67
N PRO A 347 8.35 -86.46 -71.65
CA PRO A 347 9.24 -86.23 -70.53
C PRO A 347 9.46 -84.73 -70.29
N GLY A 348 9.30 -84.26 -69.05
CA GLY A 348 9.56 -82.87 -68.65
C GLY A 348 8.36 -81.90 -68.72
N THR A 349 7.18 -82.34 -69.16
CA THR A 349 5.98 -81.48 -69.27
C THR A 349 5.05 -81.64 -68.06
N GLN A 350 5.28 -80.84 -67.00
CA GLN A 350 4.33 -80.66 -65.89
C GLN A 350 3.50 -79.39 -66.12
N LEU A 351 2.24 -79.38 -65.66
CA LEU A 351 1.41 -78.17 -65.74
C LEU A 351 1.87 -77.15 -64.70
N PRO A 352 2.13 -75.88 -65.09
CA PRO A 352 2.54 -74.84 -64.14
C PRO A 352 1.39 -74.37 -63.23
N GLU A 353 0.14 -74.68 -63.59
CA GLU A 353 -1.09 -74.26 -62.93
C GLU A 353 -1.07 -74.51 -61.41
N ALA A 354 -0.67 -75.72 -60.99
CA ALA A 354 -0.59 -76.05 -59.57
C ALA A 354 0.46 -75.21 -58.81
N GLN A 355 1.62 -74.96 -59.43
CA GLN A 355 2.69 -74.16 -58.81
C GLN A 355 2.28 -72.69 -58.68
N GLU A 356 1.61 -72.13 -59.69
CA GLU A 356 1.11 -70.75 -59.66
C GLU A 356 -0.05 -70.56 -58.68
N ILE A 357 -0.95 -71.55 -58.54
CA ILE A 357 -2.01 -71.53 -57.52
C ILE A 357 -1.41 -71.56 -56.10
N ILE A 358 -0.39 -72.40 -55.86
CA ILE A 358 0.30 -72.45 -54.56
C ILE A 358 0.97 -71.10 -54.27
N ARG A 359 1.71 -70.54 -55.23
CA ARG A 359 2.35 -69.21 -55.09
C ARG A 359 1.32 -68.11 -54.80
N GLY A 360 0.19 -68.11 -55.50
CA GLY A 360 -0.92 -67.17 -55.26
C GLY A 360 -1.53 -67.34 -53.87
N GLY A 361 -1.73 -68.58 -53.43
CA GLY A 361 -2.23 -68.91 -52.09
C GLY A 361 -1.30 -68.44 -50.96
N ASP A 362 0.01 -68.63 -51.12
CA ASP A 362 1.03 -68.16 -50.18
C ASP A 362 1.06 -66.63 -50.09
N GLY A 363 0.96 -65.94 -51.23
CA GLY A 363 0.86 -64.48 -51.28
C GLY A 363 -0.38 -63.93 -50.57
N LEU A 364 -1.53 -64.60 -50.73
CA LEU A 364 -2.77 -64.26 -50.02
C LEU A 364 -2.64 -64.49 -48.51
N LEU A 365 -2.03 -65.60 -48.07
CA LEU A 365 -1.76 -65.87 -46.66
C LEU A 365 -0.83 -64.80 -46.04
N GLN A 366 0.20 -64.38 -46.77
CA GLN A 366 1.09 -63.30 -46.33
C GLN A 366 0.33 -61.97 -46.19
N SER A 367 -0.50 -61.62 -47.17
CA SER A 367 -1.35 -60.41 -47.14
C SER A 367 -2.34 -60.43 -45.96
N LEU A 368 -2.95 -61.59 -45.69
CA LEU A 368 -3.88 -61.79 -44.59
C LEU A 368 -3.20 -61.63 -43.23
N THR A 369 -1.99 -62.19 -43.09
CA THR A 369 -1.17 -62.05 -41.88
C THR A 369 -0.75 -60.59 -41.67
N ALA A 370 -0.34 -59.88 -42.71
CA ALA A 370 0.03 -58.48 -42.64
C ALA A 370 -1.18 -57.59 -42.26
N THR A 371 -2.33 -57.83 -42.88
CA THR A 371 -3.56 -57.08 -42.60
C THR A 371 -4.07 -57.33 -41.17
N SER A 372 -4.00 -58.57 -40.69
CA SER A 372 -4.33 -58.92 -39.30
C SER A 372 -3.45 -58.17 -38.28
N ARG A 373 -2.13 -58.13 -38.52
CA ARG A 373 -1.19 -57.35 -37.70
C ARG A 373 -1.53 -55.86 -37.71
N ASN A 374 -1.84 -55.31 -38.88
CA ASN A 374 -2.25 -53.91 -39.01
C ASN A 374 -3.53 -53.59 -38.21
N ILE A 375 -4.54 -54.46 -38.28
CA ILE A 375 -5.77 -54.33 -37.46
C ILE A 375 -5.41 -54.35 -35.97
N GLY A 376 -4.51 -55.25 -35.55
CA GLY A 376 -4.01 -55.30 -34.17
C GLY A 376 -3.38 -53.98 -33.71
N LEU A 377 -2.51 -53.38 -34.53
CA LEU A 377 -1.89 -52.08 -34.26
C LEU A 377 -2.94 -50.94 -34.20
N LEU A 378 -3.91 -50.95 -35.10
CA LEU A 378 -5.01 -49.96 -35.10
C LEU A 378 -5.89 -50.08 -33.84
N ARG A 379 -6.10 -51.28 -33.30
CA ARG A 379 -6.80 -51.48 -32.02
C ARG A 379 -6.00 -50.94 -30.83
N LEU A 380 -4.69 -51.18 -30.79
CA LEU A 380 -3.82 -50.66 -29.72
C LEU A 380 -3.78 -49.13 -29.73
N THR A 381 -3.64 -48.52 -30.91
CA THR A 381 -3.68 -47.06 -31.06
C THR A 381 -5.05 -46.49 -30.69
N GLN A 382 -6.15 -47.18 -31.01
CA GLN A 382 -7.50 -46.78 -30.59
C GLN A 382 -7.62 -46.69 -29.07
N LEU A 383 -7.11 -47.67 -28.34
CA LEU A 383 -7.10 -47.67 -26.87
C LEU A 383 -6.27 -46.51 -26.32
N LYS A 384 -5.09 -46.26 -26.90
CA LYS A 384 -4.22 -45.14 -26.52
C LYS A 384 -4.92 -43.79 -26.72
N LEU A 385 -5.48 -43.56 -27.91
CA LEU A 385 -6.21 -42.32 -28.24
C LEU A 385 -7.41 -42.10 -27.32
N ARG A 386 -8.18 -43.16 -27.00
CA ARG A 386 -9.31 -43.07 -26.07
C ARG A 386 -8.87 -42.65 -24.67
N ASN A 387 -7.77 -43.21 -24.18
CA ASN A 387 -7.19 -42.84 -22.89
C ASN A 387 -6.71 -41.39 -22.88
N ASP A 388 -6.04 -40.95 -23.96
CA ASP A 388 -5.57 -39.57 -24.08
C ASP A 388 -6.73 -38.57 -24.13
N ILE A 389 -7.81 -38.87 -24.86
CA ILE A 389 -9.05 -38.06 -24.87
C ILE A 389 -9.63 -37.95 -23.46
N LYS A 390 -9.70 -39.07 -22.71
CA LYS A 390 -10.22 -39.07 -21.33
C LYS A 390 -9.35 -38.20 -20.42
N SER A 391 -8.03 -38.34 -20.48
CA SER A 391 -7.10 -37.55 -19.68
C SER A 391 -7.18 -36.06 -20.01
N LYS A 392 -7.16 -35.68 -21.31
CA LYS A 392 -7.31 -34.29 -21.75
C LYS A 392 -8.65 -33.68 -21.36
N SER A 393 -9.73 -34.45 -21.42
CA SER A 393 -11.05 -33.98 -21.01
C SER A 393 -11.14 -33.71 -19.50
N ALA A 394 -10.53 -34.56 -18.67
CA ALA A 394 -10.47 -34.33 -17.23
C ALA A 394 -9.58 -33.12 -16.89
N ALA A 395 -8.41 -32.98 -17.53
CA ALA A 395 -7.52 -31.83 -17.34
C ALA A 395 -8.20 -30.51 -17.72
N ALA A 396 -8.87 -30.44 -18.87
CA ALA A 396 -9.63 -29.25 -19.27
C ALA A 396 -10.76 -28.89 -18.27
N GLY A 397 -11.41 -29.91 -17.67
CA GLY A 397 -12.41 -29.69 -16.63
C GLY A 397 -11.83 -29.06 -15.36
N ILE A 398 -10.64 -29.51 -14.95
CA ILE A 398 -9.90 -29.02 -13.79
C ILE A 398 -9.39 -27.59 -14.03
N ASP A 399 -8.70 -27.34 -15.15
CA ASP A 399 -8.21 -26.00 -15.48
C ASP A 399 -9.37 -24.99 -15.64
N GLY A 400 -10.49 -25.44 -16.22
CA GLY A 400 -11.71 -24.65 -16.28
C GLY A 400 -12.32 -24.34 -14.90
N SER A 401 -12.23 -25.26 -13.94
CA SER A 401 -12.74 -25.02 -12.57
C SER A 401 -11.89 -24.00 -11.82
N ILE A 402 -10.56 -24.04 -12.01
CA ILE A 402 -9.62 -23.07 -11.43
C ILE A 402 -9.89 -21.66 -11.95
N ILE A 403 -10.06 -21.50 -13.27
CA ILE A 403 -10.38 -20.19 -13.86
C ILE A 403 -11.69 -19.64 -13.28
N ARG A 404 -12.73 -20.48 -13.15
CA ARG A 404 -14.01 -20.07 -12.53
C ARG A 404 -13.83 -19.68 -11.05
N MET A 405 -13.07 -20.46 -10.29
CA MET A 405 -12.76 -20.18 -8.90
C MET A 405 -12.04 -18.83 -8.74
N ARG A 406 -10.99 -18.60 -9.54
CA ARG A 406 -10.20 -17.36 -9.51
C ARG A 406 -11.05 -16.14 -9.89
N ARG A 407 -11.93 -16.27 -10.89
CA ARG A 407 -12.88 -15.21 -11.25
C ARG A 407 -13.87 -14.91 -10.13
N SER A 408 -14.44 -15.95 -9.50
CA SER A 408 -15.40 -15.79 -8.39
C SER A 408 -14.77 -15.10 -7.17
N LYS A 409 -13.51 -15.45 -6.86
CA LYS A 409 -12.76 -14.91 -5.71
C LYS A 409 -12.02 -13.59 -6.01
N SER A 410 -12.19 -13.01 -7.20
CA SER A 410 -11.43 -11.84 -7.65
C SER A 410 -11.74 -10.53 -6.92
N ASN A 411 -12.89 -10.43 -6.25
CA ASN A 411 -13.33 -9.19 -5.59
C ASN A 411 -12.98 -9.12 -4.10
N HIS A 412 -12.17 -10.06 -3.58
CA HIS A 412 -11.70 -10.15 -2.19
C HIS A 412 -12.79 -10.10 -1.09
N ARG A 413 -14.08 -10.22 -1.46
CA ARG A 413 -15.24 -10.18 -0.54
C ARG A 413 -15.43 -11.47 0.25
N TRP A 414 -14.72 -12.51 -0.12
CA TRP A 414 -14.74 -13.80 0.57
C TRP A 414 -13.83 -13.76 1.81
N THR A 415 -14.13 -14.57 2.81
CA THR A 415 -13.35 -14.66 4.05
C THR A 415 -12.37 -15.83 4.00
N LEU A 416 -11.20 -15.65 4.63
CA LEU A 416 -10.35 -16.78 4.97
C LEU A 416 -11.08 -17.56 6.08
N GLY A 417 -11.35 -18.85 5.89
CA GLY A 417 -11.88 -19.70 6.98
C GLY A 417 -10.93 -19.71 8.19
N GLU A 418 -11.40 -20.19 9.35
CA GLU A 418 -10.76 -20.10 10.70
C GLU A 418 -9.32 -20.66 10.87
N ALA A 419 -8.57 -20.92 9.79
CA ALA A 419 -7.25 -21.55 9.83
C ALA A 419 -6.05 -20.59 9.58
N PHE A 420 -6.15 -19.31 9.98
CA PHE A 420 -5.01 -18.38 9.95
C PHE A 420 -4.99 -17.38 11.10
#